data_AF-A0A0A2CMU0-F1
#
_entry.id   AF-A0A0A2CMU0-F1
#
_cell.length_a   1.000
_cell.length_b   1.000
_cell.length_c   1.000
_cell.angle_alpha   90.00
_cell.angle_beta   90.00
_cell.angle_gamma   90.00
#
_symmetry.space_group_name_H-M   'P 1'
#
loop_
_entity.id
_entity.type
_entity.pdbx_description
1 polymer ?
#
loop_
_entity_poly.entity_id
_entity_poly.type
_entity_poly.pdbx_seq_one_letter_code
_entity_poly.pdbx_strand_id
1 'polypeptide(L)'
;MKGKPVPLVRNRSGSLWMIDRHHRLRALLDLDQDATTYGYLIENCPAEDDLESLRLLAERGWLYLYNGRGHGPLSQQALPKTLSQLEDDPYRSLAWKLKSEGLIRPEPLIPYHEFRWGSWLRSRALPPFSSKCLEPALPAARSLVRSKAASHLTGWVG
;
A
#
# COMPACT_ATOMS: atom_id res chain seq x y z
N MET A 1 -0.27 20.23 5.08
CA MET A 1 -1.46 20.20 4.18
C MET A 1 -2.73 19.87 4.98
N LYS A 2 -3.83 20.66 4.86
CA LYS A 2 -5.09 20.45 5.64
C LYS A 2 -6.10 19.46 5.01
N GLY A 3 -5.94 19.09 3.73
CA GLY A 3 -7.02 18.43 2.97
C GLY A 3 -7.25 16.93 3.22
N LYS A 4 -6.27 16.18 3.76
CA LYS A 4 -6.38 14.73 4.05
C LYS A 4 -5.41 14.33 5.17
N PRO A 5 -5.84 14.35 6.45
CA PRO A 5 -4.97 13.99 7.56
C PRO A 5 -4.65 12.49 7.56
N VAL A 6 -3.60 12.12 8.30
CA VAL A 6 -3.08 10.75 8.39
C VAL A 6 -3.81 10.00 9.50
N PRO A 7 -4.43 8.84 9.22
CA PRO A 7 -5.01 8.01 10.27
C PRO A 7 -3.91 7.34 11.09
N LEU A 8 -3.99 7.49 12.41
CA LEU A 8 -3.01 7.00 13.36
C LEU A 8 -3.66 6.13 14.44
N VAL A 9 -2.96 5.11 14.89
CA VAL A 9 -3.27 4.34 16.09
C VAL A 9 -2.27 4.68 17.17
N ARG A 10 -2.72 4.87 18.41
CA ARG A 10 -1.86 5.16 19.57
C ARG A 10 -1.91 4.03 20.57
N ASN A 11 -0.77 3.62 21.12
CA ASN A 11 -0.71 2.65 22.23
C ASN A 11 -0.61 3.34 23.60
N ARG A 12 -0.58 2.58 24.71
CA ARG A 12 -0.52 3.14 26.08
C ARG A 12 0.78 3.88 26.40
N SER A 13 1.90 3.45 25.82
CA SER A 13 3.18 4.15 25.96
C SER A 13 3.26 5.46 25.14
N GLY A 14 2.34 5.65 24.20
CA GLY A 14 2.21 6.86 23.40
C GLY A 14 2.80 6.77 21.98
N SER A 15 3.36 5.63 21.58
CA SER A 15 3.79 5.37 20.21
C SER A 15 2.62 5.50 19.22
N LEU A 16 2.91 6.01 18.04
CA LEU A 16 1.94 6.24 16.97
C LEU A 16 2.24 5.37 15.75
N TRP A 17 1.20 4.72 15.23
CA TRP A 17 1.26 3.83 14.07
C TRP A 17 0.43 4.38 12.92
N MET A 18 1.05 4.54 11.75
CA MET A 18 0.37 5.01 10.54
C MET A 18 -0.40 3.89 9.85
N ILE A 19 -1.66 4.14 9.53
CA ILE A 19 -2.54 3.12 8.92
C ILE A 19 -2.68 3.31 7.42
N ASP A 20 -2.57 4.54 6.92
CA ASP A 20 -2.68 4.84 5.48
C ASP A 20 -1.84 6.09 5.13
N ARG A 21 -1.75 6.39 3.84
CA ARG A 21 -1.08 7.56 3.22
C ARG A 21 0.43 7.45 3.07
N HIS A 22 1.01 6.27 3.28
CA HIS A 22 2.43 5.98 3.10
C HIS A 22 3.03 6.56 1.80
N HIS A 23 2.45 6.27 0.62
CA HIS A 23 2.95 6.79 -0.66
C HIS A 23 2.93 8.32 -0.75
N ARG A 24 1.86 8.96 -0.28
CA ARG A 24 1.73 10.41 -0.31
C ARG A 24 2.79 11.07 0.57
N LEU A 25 2.96 10.56 1.79
CA LEU A 25 3.90 11.15 2.73
C LEU A 25 5.35 10.85 2.35
N ARG A 26 5.62 9.68 1.78
CA ARG A 26 6.93 9.39 1.21
C ARG A 26 7.29 10.39 0.11
N ALA A 27 6.39 10.58 -0.85
CA ALA A 27 6.60 11.55 -1.93
C ALA A 27 6.77 12.99 -1.41
N LEU A 28 6.08 13.35 -0.31
CA LEU A 28 6.24 14.65 0.32
C LEU A 28 7.64 14.80 0.96
N LEU A 29 8.11 13.78 1.69
CA LEU A 29 9.45 13.77 2.29
C LEU A 29 10.58 13.78 1.24
N ASP A 30 10.35 13.17 0.08
CA ASP A 30 11.31 13.21 -1.03
C ASP A 30 11.43 14.63 -1.63
N LEU A 31 10.40 15.48 -1.49
CA LEU A 31 10.41 16.88 -1.95
C LEU A 31 10.91 17.85 -0.88
N ASP A 32 10.53 17.61 0.38
CA ASP A 32 10.85 18.44 1.52
C ASP A 32 10.99 17.55 2.77
N GLN A 33 12.23 17.41 3.25
CA GLN A 33 12.56 16.53 4.37
C GLN A 33 11.96 17.02 5.70
N ASP A 34 11.61 18.31 5.81
CA ASP A 34 11.02 18.93 7.00
C ASP A 34 9.48 19.02 6.90
N ALA A 35 8.90 18.43 5.86
CA ALA A 35 7.48 18.53 5.60
C ALA A 35 6.64 17.91 6.74
N THR A 36 5.63 18.67 7.18
CA THR A 36 4.71 18.24 8.23
C THR A 36 3.29 18.01 7.71
N THR A 37 2.58 17.11 8.37
CA THR A 37 1.19 16.78 8.09
C THR A 37 0.39 16.66 9.39
N TYR A 38 -0.92 16.86 9.29
CA TYR A 38 -1.82 16.57 10.40
C TYR A 38 -2.13 15.09 10.45
N GLY A 39 -2.05 14.50 11.63
CA GLY A 39 -2.58 13.18 11.94
C GLY A 39 -3.87 13.28 12.75
N TYR A 40 -4.68 12.23 12.72
CA TYR A 40 -5.82 12.06 13.61
C TYR A 40 -5.84 10.64 14.15
N LEU A 41 -6.24 10.49 15.41
CA LEU A 41 -6.34 9.17 16.05
C LEU A 41 -7.63 8.48 15.57
N ILE A 42 -7.48 7.29 15.03
CA ILE A 42 -8.61 6.40 14.71
C ILE A 42 -8.89 5.41 15.82
N GLU A 43 -7.87 5.05 16.61
CA GLU A 43 -7.99 4.11 17.73
C GLU A 43 -6.89 4.37 18.76
N ASN A 44 -7.22 4.18 20.04
CA ASN A 44 -6.23 3.96 21.09
C ASN A 44 -6.19 2.46 21.36
N CYS A 45 -5.12 1.78 20.95
CA CYS A 45 -4.98 0.35 21.18
C CYS A 45 -4.50 0.09 22.62
N PRO A 46 -4.90 -1.05 23.22
CA PRO A 46 -4.58 -1.34 24.61
C PRO A 46 -3.13 -1.81 24.84
N ALA A 47 -2.32 -1.91 23.79
CA ALA A 47 -0.96 -2.43 23.90
C ALA A 47 -0.08 -1.58 24.82
N GLU A 48 0.76 -2.25 25.62
CA GLU A 48 1.72 -1.59 26.50
C GLU A 48 3.03 -1.24 25.79
N ASP A 49 3.39 -2.00 24.74
CA ASP A 49 4.61 -1.79 23.96
C ASP A 49 4.39 -1.89 22.44
N ASP A 50 5.45 -1.60 21.69
CA ASP A 50 5.43 -1.57 20.22
C ASP A 50 5.23 -2.97 19.61
N LEU A 51 5.74 -4.02 20.24
CA LEU A 51 5.63 -5.38 19.74
C LEU A 51 4.19 -5.89 19.87
N GLU A 52 3.56 -5.65 21.01
CA GLU A 52 2.15 -5.94 21.21
C GLU A 52 1.26 -5.09 20.30
N SER A 53 1.62 -3.83 20.07
CA SER A 53 0.92 -2.96 19.11
C SER A 53 0.91 -3.61 17.72
N LEU A 54 2.06 -4.04 17.23
CA LEU A 54 2.20 -4.71 15.94
C LEU A 54 1.37 -6.01 15.88
N ARG A 55 1.35 -6.81 16.94
CA ARG A 55 0.52 -8.03 17.00
C ARG A 55 -0.96 -7.71 16.86
N LEU A 56 -1.46 -6.74 17.63
CA LEU A 56 -2.88 -6.34 17.61
C LEU A 56 -3.29 -5.71 16.27
N LEU A 57 -2.39 -4.96 15.63
CA LEU A 57 -2.60 -4.40 14.30
C LEU A 57 -2.63 -5.52 13.24
N ALA A 58 -1.78 -6.54 13.35
CA ALA A 58 -1.78 -7.69 12.45
C ALA A 58 -3.08 -8.50 12.56
N GLU A 59 -3.57 -8.75 13.77
CA GLU A 59 -4.84 -9.46 14.02
C GLU A 59 -6.05 -8.74 13.42
N ARG A 60 -6.01 -7.41 13.35
CA ARG A 60 -7.01 -6.58 12.65
C ARG A 60 -6.85 -6.54 11.14
N GLY A 61 -5.78 -7.13 10.60
CA GLY A 61 -5.42 -7.03 9.18
C GLY A 61 -4.92 -5.64 8.77
N TRP A 62 -4.44 -4.82 9.71
CA TRP A 62 -3.98 -3.45 9.47
C TRP A 62 -2.49 -3.34 9.10
N LEU A 63 -1.79 -4.47 9.01
CA LEU A 63 -0.43 -4.52 8.49
C LEU A 63 -0.38 -5.13 7.10
N TYR A 64 0.41 -4.52 6.22
CA TYR A 64 0.81 -5.10 4.94
C TYR A 64 2.26 -5.57 5.04
N LEU A 65 2.44 -6.87 5.29
CA LEU A 65 3.75 -7.47 5.61
C LEU A 65 4.42 -8.09 4.38
N TYR A 66 4.37 -7.44 3.22
CA TYR A 66 5.05 -7.91 2.01
C TYR A 66 6.06 -6.87 1.57
N ASN A 67 7.23 -7.31 1.10
CA ASN A 67 8.27 -6.41 0.59
C ASN A 67 7.97 -5.89 -0.83
N GLY A 68 8.83 -5.05 -1.38
CA GLY A 68 8.67 -4.46 -2.72
C GLY A 68 8.65 -5.49 -3.86
N ARG A 69 9.13 -6.71 -3.60
CA ARG A 69 9.08 -7.85 -4.52
C ARG A 69 7.84 -8.73 -4.34
N GLY A 70 7.00 -8.43 -3.35
CA GLY A 70 5.82 -9.23 -3.03
C GLY A 70 6.08 -10.47 -2.19
N HIS A 71 7.26 -10.64 -1.62
CA HIS A 71 7.53 -11.74 -0.71
C HIS A 71 6.97 -11.42 0.68
N GLY A 72 6.25 -12.38 1.23
CA GLY A 72 5.64 -12.30 2.55
C GLY A 72 4.58 -13.39 2.75
N PRO A 73 3.84 -13.34 3.87
CA PRO A 73 3.95 -12.35 4.93
C PRO A 73 5.30 -12.45 5.67
N LEU A 74 5.96 -11.32 5.88
CA LEU A 74 7.16 -11.17 6.68
C LEU A 74 6.82 -11.05 8.16
N SER A 75 7.84 -11.17 9.01
CA SER A 75 7.69 -10.89 10.44
C SER A 75 7.30 -9.42 10.64
N GLN A 76 6.49 -9.14 11.65
CA GLN A 76 6.01 -7.79 11.97
C GLN A 76 7.16 -6.82 12.26
N GLN A 77 8.24 -7.33 12.84
CA GLN A 77 9.46 -6.59 13.15
C GLN A 77 10.25 -6.18 11.90
N ALA A 78 9.92 -6.74 10.72
CA ALA A 78 10.50 -6.31 9.45
C ALA A 78 9.87 -5.01 8.91
N LEU A 79 8.81 -4.50 9.54
CA LEU A 79 8.24 -3.21 9.15
C LEU A 79 9.26 -2.09 9.35
N PRO A 80 9.42 -1.21 8.34
CA PRO A 80 10.33 -0.09 8.45
C PRO A 80 9.85 0.88 9.53
N LYS A 81 10.81 1.47 10.25
CA LYS A 81 10.51 2.44 11.32
C LYS A 81 10.28 3.84 10.78
N THR A 82 10.70 4.11 9.54
CA THR A 82 10.56 5.42 8.90
C THR A 82 10.03 5.28 7.47
N LEU A 83 9.35 6.31 6.98
CA LEU A 83 8.85 6.34 5.60
C LEU A 83 9.99 6.29 4.56
N SER A 84 11.17 6.82 4.91
CA SER A 84 12.35 6.81 4.04
C SER A 84 12.90 5.40 3.78
N GLN A 85 12.55 4.42 4.61
CA GLN A 85 12.93 3.01 4.48
C GLN A 85 11.91 2.17 3.70
N LEU A 86 10.78 2.73 3.28
CA LEU A 86 9.81 2.00 2.47
C LEU A 86 10.43 1.57 1.14
N GLU A 87 10.23 0.30 0.79
CA GLU A 87 10.63 -0.25 -0.50
C GLU A 87 9.68 0.21 -1.61
N ASP A 88 10.24 0.36 -2.82
CA ASP A 88 9.45 0.59 -4.03
C ASP A 88 8.84 -0.72 -4.52
N ASP A 89 7.54 -0.73 -4.80
CA ASP A 89 6.83 -1.83 -5.46
C ASP A 89 6.29 -1.35 -6.83
N PRO A 90 6.98 -1.66 -7.94
CA PRO A 90 6.53 -1.29 -9.29
C PRO A 90 5.13 -1.78 -9.63
N TYR A 91 4.72 -2.94 -9.10
CA TYR A 91 3.40 -3.52 -9.37
C TYR A 91 2.29 -2.77 -8.65
N ARG A 92 2.58 -2.21 -7.47
CA ARG A 92 1.65 -1.30 -6.77
C ARG A 92 1.43 -0.03 -7.59
N SER A 93 2.49 0.56 -8.14
CA SER A 93 2.42 1.72 -9.04
C SER A 93 1.64 1.41 -10.32
N LEU A 94 1.89 0.25 -10.93
CA LEU A 94 1.17 -0.23 -12.11
C LEU A 94 -0.33 -0.40 -11.83
N ALA A 95 -0.69 -1.05 -10.72
CA ALA A 95 -2.09 -1.23 -10.32
C ALA A 95 -2.80 0.10 -10.05
N TRP A 96 -2.13 1.06 -9.40
CA TRP A 96 -2.67 2.41 -9.21
C TRP A 96 -2.92 3.12 -10.55
N LYS A 97 -1.98 3.01 -11.51
CA LYS A 97 -2.12 3.60 -12.84
C LYS A 97 -3.33 3.01 -13.59
N LEU A 98 -3.48 1.68 -13.60
CA LEU A 98 -4.62 1.01 -14.24
C LEU A 98 -5.96 1.41 -13.59
N LYS A 99 -5.99 1.55 -12.26
CA LYS A 99 -7.15 2.08 -11.52
C LYS A 99 -7.45 3.54 -11.87
N SER A 100 -6.43 4.38 -12.03
CA SER A 100 -6.60 5.78 -12.45
C SER A 100 -7.12 5.91 -13.89
N GLU A 101 -6.86 4.92 -14.74
CA GLU A 101 -7.40 4.80 -16.09
C GLU A 101 -8.84 4.22 -16.13
N GLY A 102 -9.41 3.88 -14.97
CA GLY A 102 -10.76 3.31 -14.87
C GLY A 102 -10.86 1.83 -15.27
N LEU A 103 -9.72 1.15 -15.44
CA LEU A 103 -9.67 -0.28 -15.82
C LEU A 103 -9.83 -1.22 -14.62
N ILE A 104 -9.78 -0.66 -13.41
CA ILE A 104 -10.04 -1.34 -12.16
C ILE A 104 -11.00 -0.43 -11.39
N ARG A 105 -12.20 -0.93 -11.06
CA ARG A 105 -13.18 -0.20 -10.26
C ARG A 105 -12.64 0.02 -8.84
N PRO A 106 -12.69 1.24 -8.29
CA PRO A 106 -12.32 1.47 -6.90
C PRO A 106 -13.23 0.74 -5.92
N GLU A 107 -12.61 0.01 -4.98
CA GLU A 107 -13.31 -0.73 -3.92
C GLU A 107 -12.80 -0.23 -2.56
N PRO A 108 -13.37 0.87 -2.01
CA PRO A 108 -12.82 1.55 -0.83
C PRO A 108 -12.91 0.72 0.45
N LEU A 109 -13.81 -0.26 0.50
CA LEU A 109 -13.97 -1.18 1.62
C LEU A 109 -13.03 -2.39 1.58
N ILE A 110 -12.26 -2.55 0.50
CA ILE A 110 -11.33 -3.67 0.33
C ILE A 110 -9.92 -3.22 0.71
N PRO A 111 -9.36 -3.70 1.84
CA PRO A 111 -8.01 -3.35 2.24
C PRO A 111 -6.99 -3.80 1.18
N TYR A 112 -5.98 -2.94 0.98
CA TYR A 112 -4.85 -3.20 0.09
C TYR A 112 -5.25 -3.54 -1.35
N HIS A 113 -6.34 -2.95 -1.85
CA HIS A 113 -6.93 -3.26 -3.15
C HIS A 113 -5.90 -3.25 -4.30
N GLU A 114 -5.10 -2.19 -4.43
CA GLU A 114 -4.09 -2.13 -5.48
C GLU A 114 -2.88 -3.06 -5.22
N PHE A 115 -2.64 -3.51 -3.98
CA PHE A 115 -1.63 -4.55 -3.71
C PHE A 115 -2.13 -5.94 -4.14
N ARG A 116 -3.44 -6.21 -4.01
CA ARG A 116 -4.04 -7.46 -4.52
C ARG A 116 -3.91 -7.54 -6.03
N TRP A 117 -4.24 -6.45 -6.73
CA TRP A 117 -4.03 -6.34 -8.18
C TRP A 117 -2.55 -6.40 -8.56
N GLY A 118 -1.68 -5.71 -7.83
CA GLY A 118 -0.23 -5.76 -8.05
C GLY A 118 0.33 -7.18 -7.91
N SER A 119 -0.08 -7.92 -6.87
CA SER A 119 0.32 -9.32 -6.66
C SER A 119 -0.14 -10.23 -7.80
N TRP A 120 -1.38 -10.07 -8.28
CA TRP A 120 -1.86 -10.83 -9.44
C TRP A 120 -1.09 -10.50 -10.71
N LEU A 121 -0.86 -9.21 -11.01
CA LEU A 121 -0.06 -8.78 -12.17
C LEU A 121 1.38 -9.31 -12.09
N ARG A 122 1.96 -9.40 -10.89
CA ARG A 122 3.30 -9.95 -10.66
C ARG A 122 3.45 -11.41 -11.08
N SER A 123 2.37 -12.17 -11.06
CA SER A 123 2.35 -13.57 -11.54
C SER A 123 2.21 -13.70 -13.07
N ARG A 124 2.17 -12.59 -13.81
CA ARG A 124 1.97 -12.58 -15.27
C ARG A 124 3.26 -12.26 -16.00
N ALA A 125 3.35 -12.73 -17.23
CA ALA A 125 4.44 -12.36 -18.13
C ALA A 125 4.25 -10.90 -18.57
N LEU A 126 4.98 -9.99 -17.92
CA LEU A 126 5.10 -8.59 -18.30
C LEU A 126 6.54 -8.29 -18.70
N PRO A 127 6.77 -7.40 -19.68
CA PRO A 127 8.12 -6.94 -19.99
C PRO A 127 8.72 -6.19 -18.79
N PRO A 128 10.06 -6.10 -18.68
CA PRO A 128 10.71 -5.38 -17.60
C PRO A 128 10.26 -3.91 -17.50
N PHE A 129 9.96 -3.45 -16.28
CA PHE A 129 9.49 -2.10 -16.00
C PHE A 129 9.88 -1.67 -14.58
N SER A 130 9.64 -0.40 -14.22
CA SER A 130 9.88 0.14 -12.87
C SER A 130 8.82 1.18 -12.49
N SER A 131 8.72 1.57 -11.22
CA SER A 131 7.79 2.64 -10.82
C SER A 131 8.01 3.97 -11.57
N LYS A 132 9.23 4.24 -12.04
CA LYS A 132 9.56 5.43 -12.83
C LYS A 132 9.21 5.30 -14.32
N CYS A 133 9.11 4.08 -14.83
CA CYS A 133 8.85 3.79 -16.24
C CYS A 133 7.89 2.60 -16.34
N LEU A 134 6.59 2.89 -16.33
CA LEU A 134 5.51 1.89 -16.43
C LEU A 134 5.17 1.54 -17.88
N GLU A 135 5.48 2.43 -18.82
CA GLU A 135 5.10 2.33 -20.24
C GLU A 135 5.38 0.96 -20.89
N PRO A 136 6.52 0.28 -20.62
CA PRO A 136 6.77 -1.04 -21.21
C PRO A 136 5.69 -2.06 -20.85
N ALA A 137 5.22 -2.08 -19.60
CA ALA A 137 4.27 -3.07 -19.10
C ALA A 137 2.80 -2.69 -19.35
N LEU A 138 2.49 -1.41 -19.55
CA LEU A 138 1.11 -0.92 -19.65
C LEU A 138 0.28 -1.60 -20.75
N PRO A 139 0.75 -1.79 -22.00
CA PRO A 139 -0.05 -2.43 -23.04
C PRO A 139 -0.51 -3.85 -22.64
N ALA A 140 0.43 -4.67 -22.13
CA ALA A 140 0.13 -6.03 -21.69
C ALA A 140 -0.75 -6.03 -20.43
N ALA A 141 -0.46 -5.16 -19.46
CA ALA A 141 -1.23 -5.06 -18.22
C ALA A 141 -2.68 -4.64 -18.47
N ARG A 142 -2.92 -3.68 -19.38
CA ARG A 142 -4.28 -3.26 -19.78
C ARG A 142 -5.09 -4.41 -20.40
N SER A 143 -4.45 -5.23 -21.24
CA SER A 143 -5.09 -6.42 -21.81
C SER A 143 -5.41 -7.45 -20.73
N LEU A 144 -4.46 -7.72 -19.84
CA LEU A 144 -4.60 -8.67 -18.74
C LEU A 144 -5.75 -8.31 -17.80
N VAL A 145 -5.85 -7.06 -17.32
CA VAL A 145 -6.88 -6.66 -16.35
C VAL A 145 -8.30 -6.71 -16.91
N ARG A 146 -8.46 -6.63 -18.24
CA ARG A 146 -9.75 -6.80 -18.94
C ARG A 146 -10.07 -8.27 -19.22
N SER A 147 -9.05 -9.11 -19.34
CA SER A 147 -9.25 -10.53 -19.62
C SER A 147 -10.05 -11.27 -18.54
N LYS A 148 -10.67 -12.39 -18.93
CA LYS A 148 -11.35 -13.31 -17.99
C LYS A 148 -10.41 -13.86 -16.90
N ALA A 149 -9.09 -13.83 -17.10
CA ALA A 149 -8.13 -14.28 -16.08
C ALA A 149 -8.17 -13.41 -14.81
N ALA A 150 -8.70 -12.19 -14.90
CA ALA A 150 -8.83 -11.25 -13.79
C ALA A 150 -10.24 -11.25 -13.14
N SER A 151 -11.19 -12.04 -13.63
CA SER A 151 -12.61 -11.96 -13.22
C SER A 151 -12.88 -12.27 -11.74
N HIS A 152 -11.98 -13.00 -11.08
CA HIS A 152 -12.05 -13.32 -9.66
C HIS A 152 -11.53 -12.19 -8.76
N LEU A 153 -10.91 -11.14 -9.33
CA LEU A 153 -10.41 -10.01 -8.57
C LEU A 153 -11.51 -8.98 -8.33
N THR A 154 -11.59 -8.51 -7.09
CA THR A 154 -12.55 -7.45 -6.73
C THR A 154 -12.26 -6.18 -7.51
N GLY A 155 -13.30 -5.56 -8.05
CA GLY A 155 -13.21 -4.37 -8.89
C GLY A 155 -12.88 -4.64 -10.37
N TRP A 156 -12.94 -5.89 -10.83
CA TRP A 156 -12.86 -6.20 -12.27
C TRP A 156 -14.05 -5.62 -13.04
N VAL A 157 -13.80 -5.07 -14.23
CA VAL A 157 -14.82 -4.36 -15.05
C VAL A 157 -15.05 -4.97 -16.44
N GLY A 158 -14.22 -5.92 -16.87
CA GLY A 158 -14.25 -6.47 -18.23
C GLY A 158 -13.39 -5.71 -19.24
#